data_AF-A0A7J9HJ00-F1
#
_entry.id   AF-A0A7J9HJ00-F1
#
_cell.length_a   1.000
_cell.length_b   1.000
_cell.length_c   1.000
_cell.angle_alpha   90.00
_cell.angle_beta   90.00
_cell.angle_gamma   90.00
#
_symmetry.space_group_name_H-M   'P 1'
#
loop_
_entity.id
_entity.type
_entity.pdbx_description
1 polymer ?
#
loop_
_entity_poly.entity_id
_entity_poly.type
_entity_poly.pdbx_seq_one_letter_code
_entity_poly.pdbx_strand_id
1 'polypeptide(L)'
;SLVEWELNRLTSLQGLTIGGRGCSNVVLLPEEGIGMMLPPSLTHIDLSEFENLEYLSSEGFQDLASLKGLEIDNCSKLTSLPKKDVLLSLGYLYISSCPLLQEECSSDKGREWFKISHIPVVQIGAKIVIPRKSD
;
A
#
# COMPACT_ATOMS: atom_id res chain seq x y z
N SER A 1 -17.72 1.18 -11.17
CA SER A 1 -16.79 2.32 -11.28
C SER A 1 -16.54 2.81 -9.87
N LEU A 2 -15.29 2.81 -9.38
CA LEU A 2 -14.93 3.15 -7.99
C LEU A 2 -15.05 4.66 -7.66
N VAL A 3 -15.49 5.47 -8.62
CA VAL A 3 -15.67 6.94 -8.55
C VAL A 3 -16.78 7.39 -7.60
N GLU A 4 -17.75 6.52 -7.29
CA GLU A 4 -18.96 6.94 -6.57
C GLU A 4 -18.75 7.26 -5.09
N TRP A 5 -17.60 6.93 -4.51
CA TRP A 5 -17.54 6.80 -3.04
C TRP A 5 -17.19 8.08 -2.29
N GLU A 6 -16.74 9.15 -2.98
CA GLU A 6 -16.31 10.45 -2.38
C GLU A 6 -15.60 10.27 -1.01
N LEU A 7 -14.71 9.27 -0.91
CA LEU A 7 -14.18 8.82 0.38
C LEU A 7 -13.44 9.94 1.11
N ASN A 8 -12.84 10.87 0.36
CA ASN A 8 -12.19 12.06 0.88
C ASN A 8 -13.09 12.94 1.76
N ARG A 9 -14.42 12.86 1.64
CA ARG A 9 -15.37 13.57 2.51
C ARG A 9 -15.57 12.91 3.88
N LEU A 10 -15.11 11.67 4.05
CA LEU A 10 -15.18 10.92 5.28
C LEU A 10 -14.05 11.38 6.22
N THR A 11 -14.15 12.61 6.73
CA THR A 11 -13.09 13.29 7.51
C THR A 11 -12.74 12.63 8.85
N SER A 12 -13.53 11.67 9.30
CA SER A 12 -13.28 10.88 10.52
C SER A 12 -12.90 9.42 10.21
N LEU A 13 -12.81 9.03 8.94
CA LEU A 13 -12.47 7.66 8.56
C LEU A 13 -10.99 7.40 8.88
N GLN A 14 -10.76 6.42 9.74
CA GLN A 14 -9.41 6.06 10.19
C GLN A 14 -8.91 4.75 9.58
N GLY A 15 -9.82 3.85 9.19
CA GLY A 15 -9.50 2.57 8.59
C GLY A 15 -10.26 2.40 7.28
N LEU A 16 -9.57 1.90 6.25
CA LEU A 16 -10.17 1.60 4.96
C LEU A 16 -9.69 0.22 4.49
N THR A 17 -10.62 -0.69 4.25
CA THR A 17 -10.37 -2.00 3.66
C THR A 17 -11.00 -2.05 2.28
N ILE A 18 -10.22 -2.43 1.26
CA ILE A 18 -10.67 -2.56 -0.13
C ILE A 18 -10.34 -3.97 -0.62
N GLY A 19 -11.38 -4.74 -0.95
CA GLY A 19 -11.26 -6.05 -1.58
C GLY A 19 -11.49 -5.98 -3.09
N GLY A 20 -10.57 -6.54 -3.87
CA GLY A 20 -10.56 -6.53 -5.32
C GLY A 20 -11.07 -7.81 -6.00
N ARG A 21 -11.71 -8.73 -5.26
CA ARG A 21 -12.15 -10.02 -5.80
C ARG A 21 -13.09 -9.83 -6.97
N GLY A 22 -12.73 -10.39 -8.13
CA GLY A 22 -13.49 -10.25 -9.37
C GLY A 22 -13.36 -8.87 -10.04
N CYS A 23 -12.55 -7.96 -9.51
CA CYS A 23 -12.20 -6.69 -10.14
C CYS A 23 -11.01 -6.85 -11.07
N SER A 24 -11.24 -7.39 -12.27
CA SER A 24 -10.19 -7.68 -13.24
C SER A 24 -9.63 -6.44 -13.97
N ASN A 25 -10.24 -5.27 -13.84
CA ASN A 25 -9.84 -4.09 -14.62
C ASN A 25 -8.97 -3.09 -13.84
N VAL A 26 -8.73 -3.34 -12.56
CA VAL A 26 -7.98 -2.42 -11.69
C VAL A 26 -6.50 -2.74 -11.79
N VAL A 27 -5.73 -1.84 -12.39
CA VAL A 27 -4.27 -1.95 -12.57
C VAL A 27 -3.49 -1.00 -11.65
N LEU A 28 -4.11 0.11 -11.24
CA LEU A 28 -3.53 1.15 -10.38
C LEU A 28 -4.51 1.51 -9.26
N LEU A 29 -4.01 1.75 -8.05
CA LEU A 29 -4.84 2.17 -6.92
C LEU A 29 -4.16 3.22 -6.01
N PRO A 30 -4.85 4.32 -5.62
CA PRO A 30 -6.10 4.82 -6.18
C PRO A 30 -5.99 5.18 -7.66
N GLU A 31 -7.11 5.08 -8.38
CA GLU A 31 -7.16 5.34 -9.82
C GLU A 31 -7.22 6.87 -10.06
N GLU A 32 -6.08 7.45 -10.43
CA GLU A 32 -5.86 8.91 -10.52
C GLU A 32 -6.77 9.59 -11.55
N GLY A 33 -6.99 8.94 -12.70
CA GLY A 33 -7.78 9.48 -13.81
C GLY A 33 -9.28 9.62 -13.55
N ILE A 34 -9.74 9.13 -12.40
CA ILE A 34 -11.16 9.14 -12.03
C ILE A 34 -11.44 9.88 -10.70
N GLY A 35 -10.45 10.60 -10.17
CA GLY A 35 -10.61 11.45 -8.99
C GLY A 35 -10.76 10.71 -7.67
N MET A 36 -10.33 9.44 -7.58
CA MET A 36 -10.39 8.69 -6.33
C MET A 36 -9.32 9.20 -5.36
N MET A 37 -9.72 10.06 -4.42
CA MET A 37 -8.86 10.56 -3.35
C MET A 37 -9.14 9.84 -2.03
N LEU A 38 -8.07 9.42 -1.35
CA LEU A 38 -8.16 8.81 -0.03
C LEU A 38 -8.31 9.89 1.06
N PRO A 39 -9.16 9.70 2.08
CA PRO A 39 -9.32 10.67 3.15
C PRO A 39 -8.04 10.84 3.97
N PRO A 40 -7.61 12.09 4.29
CA PRO A 40 -6.34 12.36 4.98
C PRO A 40 -6.35 11.93 6.45
N SER A 41 -7.52 11.63 7.01
CA SER A 41 -7.68 11.09 8.37
C SER A 41 -7.30 9.60 8.49
N LEU A 42 -7.04 8.91 7.37
CA LEU A 42 -6.71 7.49 7.41
C LEU A 42 -5.43 7.23 8.18
N THR A 43 -5.54 6.24 9.05
CA THR A 43 -4.45 5.70 9.86
C THR A 43 -4.08 4.28 9.43
N HIS A 44 -5.02 3.55 8.82
CA HIS A 44 -4.81 2.17 8.37
C HIS A 44 -5.49 1.93 7.03
N ILE A 45 -4.78 1.26 6.12
CA ILE A 45 -5.29 0.82 4.82
C ILE A 45 -5.00 -0.66 4.67
N ASP A 46 -6.01 -1.41 4.23
CA ASP A 46 -5.92 -2.83 3.86
C ASP A 46 -6.39 -2.99 2.41
N LEU A 47 -5.53 -3.56 1.57
CA LEU A 47 -5.80 -3.89 0.17
C LEU A 47 -5.70 -5.40 -0.01
N SER A 48 -6.79 -6.03 -0.44
CA SER A 48 -6.80 -7.48 -0.59
C SER A 48 -7.39 -7.96 -1.91
N GLU A 49 -6.88 -9.09 -2.41
CA GLU A 49 -7.50 -9.90 -3.48
C GLU A 49 -7.61 -9.21 -4.85
N PHE A 50 -6.65 -8.35 -5.22
CA PHE A 50 -6.60 -7.75 -6.56
C PHE A 50 -5.76 -8.59 -7.54
N GLU A 51 -6.42 -9.24 -8.49
CA GLU A 51 -5.77 -10.14 -9.46
C GLU A 51 -4.93 -9.41 -10.52
N ASN A 52 -5.26 -8.15 -10.82
CA ASN A 52 -4.62 -7.37 -11.89
C ASN A 52 -3.97 -6.06 -11.43
N LEU A 53 -3.97 -5.77 -10.13
CA LEU A 53 -3.34 -4.57 -9.59
C LEU A 53 -1.82 -4.70 -9.72
N GLU A 54 -1.20 -3.78 -10.46
CA GLU A 54 0.24 -3.77 -10.72
C GLU A 54 0.98 -2.68 -9.93
N TYR A 55 0.29 -1.57 -9.64
CA TYR A 55 0.89 -0.38 -9.04
C TYR A 55 0.01 0.24 -7.95
N LEU A 56 0.64 0.80 -6.92
CA LEU A 56 0.00 1.76 -6.02
C LEU A 56 0.40 3.19 -6.42
N SER A 57 -0.60 4.06 -6.58
CA SER A 57 -0.42 5.46 -6.94
C SER A 57 0.36 6.19 -5.86
N SER A 58 1.35 7.00 -6.25
CA SER A 58 2.02 7.89 -5.29
C SER A 58 1.21 9.15 -5.01
N GLU A 59 0.49 9.66 -6.01
CA GLU A 59 -0.34 10.87 -5.85
C GLU A 59 -1.56 10.59 -4.95
N GLY A 60 -2.22 9.44 -5.14
CA GLY A 60 -3.40 9.05 -4.36
C GLY A 60 -3.12 8.79 -2.88
N PHE A 61 -1.86 8.56 -2.52
CA PHE A 61 -1.42 8.39 -1.12
C PHE A 61 -0.72 9.65 -0.55
N GLN A 62 -0.45 10.68 -1.38
CA GLN A 62 0.43 11.80 -1.02
C GLN A 62 -0.04 12.59 0.22
N ASP A 63 -1.36 12.71 0.42
CA ASP A 63 -1.94 13.49 1.52
C ASP A 63 -2.16 12.70 2.82
N LEU A 64 -1.73 11.43 2.87
CA LEU A 64 -1.97 10.53 3.99
C LEU A 64 -0.92 10.66 5.12
N ALA A 65 -0.74 11.88 5.61
CA ALA A 65 0.22 12.18 6.69
C ALA A 65 -0.04 11.39 7.99
N SER A 66 -1.29 10.95 8.21
CA SER A 66 -1.70 10.19 9.40
C SER A 66 -1.54 8.67 9.24
N LEU A 67 -1.20 8.15 8.05
CA LEU A 67 -1.17 6.71 7.79
C LEU A 67 -0.08 6.02 8.61
N LYS A 68 -0.47 5.01 9.39
CA LYS A 68 0.40 4.22 10.28
C LYS A 68 0.52 2.77 9.86
N GLY A 69 -0.53 2.19 9.29
CA GLY A 69 -0.53 0.81 8.81
C GLY A 69 -0.94 0.70 7.34
N LEU A 70 -0.19 -0.11 6.59
CA LEU A 70 -0.55 -0.53 5.24
C LEU A 70 -0.44 -2.06 5.17
N GLU A 71 -1.54 -2.70 4.83
CA GLU A 71 -1.62 -4.14 4.64
C GLU A 71 -1.99 -4.44 3.19
N ILE A 72 -1.28 -5.40 2.60
CA ILE A 72 -1.48 -5.83 1.22
C ILE A 72 -1.48 -7.35 1.20
N ASP A 73 -2.61 -7.95 0.84
CA ASP A 73 -2.76 -9.40 0.77
C ASP A 73 -3.31 -9.87 -0.58
N ASN A 74 -2.77 -10.97 -1.09
CA ASN A 74 -3.30 -11.67 -2.26
C ASN A 74 -3.45 -10.78 -3.53
N CYS A 75 -2.48 -9.87 -3.76
CA CYS A 75 -2.37 -9.04 -4.95
C CYS A 75 -1.26 -9.60 -5.86
N SER A 76 -1.61 -10.54 -6.74
CA SER A 76 -0.63 -11.41 -7.42
C SER A 76 0.28 -10.71 -8.43
N LYS A 77 -0.18 -9.61 -9.05
CA LYS A 77 0.55 -8.84 -10.05
C LYS A 77 1.19 -7.56 -9.52
N LEU A 78 1.02 -7.24 -8.24
CA LEU A 78 1.52 -6.00 -7.68
C LEU A 78 3.05 -6.06 -7.61
N THR A 79 3.72 -5.04 -8.15
CA THR A 79 5.19 -5.02 -8.25
C THR A 79 5.83 -3.84 -7.51
N SER A 80 5.08 -2.80 -7.20
CA SER A 80 5.64 -1.59 -6.61
C SER A 80 4.77 -0.93 -5.54
N LEU A 81 5.45 -0.24 -4.63
CA LEU A 81 4.85 0.61 -3.60
C LEU A 81 4.92 2.09 -4.00
N PRO A 82 4.12 2.96 -3.35
CA PRO A 82 4.25 4.41 -3.48
C PRO A 82 5.68 4.88 -3.18
N LYS A 83 6.04 6.07 -3.67
CA LYS A 83 7.36 6.68 -3.39
C LYS A 83 7.63 6.72 -1.89
N LYS A 84 8.91 6.57 -1.51
CA LYS A 84 9.38 6.58 -0.13
C LYS A 84 8.83 7.76 0.69
N ASP A 85 8.81 8.96 0.11
CA ASP A 85 8.36 10.19 0.78
C ASP A 85 6.90 10.11 1.25
N VAL A 86 6.08 9.31 0.56
CA VAL A 86 4.67 9.08 0.89
C VAL A 86 4.53 8.05 2.02
N LEU A 87 5.52 7.20 2.22
CA LEU A 87 5.53 6.13 3.24
C LEU A 87 6.25 6.54 4.53
N LEU A 88 6.64 7.81 4.68
CA LEU A 88 7.41 8.29 5.84
C LEU A 88 6.61 8.24 7.16
N SER A 89 5.28 8.33 7.10
CA SER A 89 4.40 8.28 8.26
C SER A 89 4.18 6.85 8.79
N LEU A 90 4.51 5.84 7.98
CA LEU A 90 4.14 4.45 8.18
C LEU A 90 4.95 3.81 9.32
N GLY A 91 4.24 3.23 10.28
CA GLY A 91 4.82 2.47 11.39
C GLY A 91 4.88 0.96 11.11
N TYR A 92 3.96 0.47 10.28
CA TYR A 92 3.73 -0.93 10.01
C TYR A 92 3.40 -1.18 8.54
N LEU A 93 4.07 -2.16 7.94
CA LEU A 93 3.79 -2.66 6.59
C LEU A 93 3.66 -4.18 6.62
N TYR A 94 2.57 -4.70 6.07
CA TYR A 94 2.34 -6.13 5.87
C TYR A 94 2.12 -6.46 4.40
N ILE A 95 2.87 -7.43 3.88
CA ILE A 95 2.75 -7.92 2.51
C ILE A 95 2.64 -9.44 2.55
N SER A 96 1.49 -9.98 2.17
CA SER A 96 1.22 -11.43 2.14
C SER A 96 0.63 -11.85 0.81
N SER A 97 0.92 -13.08 0.39
CA SER A 97 0.42 -13.66 -0.87
C SER A 97 0.58 -12.76 -2.12
N CYS A 98 1.60 -11.89 -2.15
CA CYS A 98 1.92 -10.97 -3.24
C CYS A 98 3.32 -11.31 -3.81
N PRO A 99 3.49 -12.42 -4.56
CA PRO A 99 4.80 -12.98 -4.87
C PRO A 99 5.77 -12.00 -5.53
N LEU A 100 5.30 -11.21 -6.50
CA LEU A 100 6.13 -10.22 -7.19
C LEU A 100 6.55 -9.09 -6.23
N LEU A 101 5.62 -8.52 -5.48
CA LEU A 101 5.95 -7.47 -4.52
C LEU A 101 6.88 -7.96 -3.41
N GLN A 102 6.70 -9.19 -2.92
CA GLN A 102 7.58 -9.78 -1.91
C GLN A 102 9.02 -9.93 -2.42
N GLU A 103 9.20 -10.31 -3.70
CA GLU A 103 10.51 -10.34 -4.35
C GLU A 103 11.12 -8.93 -4.44
N GLU A 104 10.33 -7.95 -4.90
CA GLU A 104 10.76 -6.56 -5.04
C GLU A 104 11.05 -5.88 -3.69
N CYS A 105 10.43 -6.35 -2.60
CA CYS A 105 10.65 -5.87 -1.24
C CYS A 105 11.67 -6.72 -0.45
N SER A 106 12.34 -7.69 -1.08
CA SER A 106 13.36 -8.49 -0.40
C SER A 106 14.56 -7.64 0.05
N SER A 107 15.00 -7.79 1.30
CA SER A 107 16.11 -7.01 1.87
C SER A 107 17.46 -7.21 1.16
N ASP A 108 17.63 -8.33 0.46
CA ASP A 108 18.91 -8.69 -0.15
C ASP A 108 19.11 -8.06 -1.54
N LYS A 109 18.03 -7.98 -2.34
CA LYS A 109 18.09 -7.61 -3.77
C LYS A 109 16.86 -6.85 -4.29
N GLY A 110 15.84 -6.68 -3.45
CA GLY A 110 14.58 -6.08 -3.84
C GLY A 110 14.75 -4.61 -4.20
N ARG A 111 14.26 -4.19 -5.37
CA ARG A 111 14.39 -2.80 -5.84
C ARG A 111 13.54 -1.84 -5.03
N GLU A 112 12.51 -2.33 -4.35
CA GLU A 112 11.60 -1.54 -3.53
C GLU A 112 12.05 -1.46 -2.06
N TRP A 113 13.06 -2.24 -1.65
CA TRP A 113 13.51 -2.29 -0.26
C TRP A 113 13.85 -0.91 0.32
N PHE A 114 14.48 -0.03 -0.48
CA PHE A 114 14.85 1.31 -0.04
C PHE A 114 13.65 2.20 0.33
N LYS A 115 12.45 1.88 -0.18
CA LYS A 115 11.19 2.58 0.13
C LYS A 115 10.60 2.16 1.48
N ILE A 116 11.00 1.01 2.02
CA ILE A 116 10.41 0.42 3.23
C ILE A 116 11.41 0.20 4.36
N SER A 117 12.70 0.35 4.08
CA SER A 117 13.78 0.12 5.07
C SER A 117 13.77 1.09 6.25
N HIS A 118 13.01 2.19 6.19
CA HIS A 118 12.82 3.11 7.32
C HIS A 118 11.62 2.76 8.20
N ILE A 119 10.75 1.84 7.77
CA ILE A 119 9.51 1.51 8.47
C ILE A 119 9.84 0.63 9.69
N PRO A 120 9.41 0.98 10.92
CA PRO A 120 9.78 0.26 12.13
C PRO A 120 9.47 -1.24 12.11
N VAL A 121 8.33 -1.63 11.55
CA VAL A 121 7.89 -3.02 11.48
C VAL A 121 7.44 -3.34 10.05
N VAL A 122 8.18 -4.24 9.41
CA VAL A 122 7.84 -4.77 8.07
C VAL A 122 7.64 -6.27 8.19
N GLN A 123 6.54 -6.80 7.68
CA GLN A 123 6.28 -8.23 7.61
C GLN A 123 6.00 -8.65 6.17
N ILE A 124 6.80 -9.59 5.66
CA ILE A 124 6.74 -10.10 4.29
C ILE A 124 6.51 -11.60 4.36
N GLY A 125 5.31 -12.03 3.97
CA GLY A 125 4.81 -13.39 4.19
C GLY A 125 4.85 -13.76 5.67
N ALA A 126 5.46 -14.91 5.99
CA ALA A 126 5.62 -15.38 7.37
C ALA A 126 6.83 -14.75 8.10
N LYS A 127 7.58 -13.84 7.47
CA LYS A 127 8.82 -13.28 8.03
C LYS A 127 8.60 -11.85 8.50
N ILE A 128 8.90 -11.59 9.77
CA ILE A 128 9.08 -10.23 10.27
C ILE A 128 10.48 -9.77 9.87
N VAL A 129 10.55 -8.72 9.08
CA VAL A 129 11.78 -8.05 8.68
C VAL A 129 11.93 -6.81 9.56
N ILE A 130 12.91 -6.85 10.46
CA ILE A 130 13.26 -5.68 11.26
C ILE A 130 14.35 -4.95 10.48
N PRO A 131 14.08 -3.78 9.87
CA PRO A 131 15.13 -3.04 9.22
C PRO A 131 16.14 -2.64 10.29
N ARG A 132 17.39 -3.09 10.14
CA ARG A 132 18.46 -2.66 11.04
C ARG A 132 18.57 -1.14 10.91
N LYS A 133 18.70 -0.43 12.04
CA LYS A 133 19.20 0.94 12.01
C LYS A 133 20.52 0.92 11.22
N SER A 134 20.57 1.63 10.11
CA SER A 134 21.86 2.05 9.58
C SER A 134 22.48 2.96 10.64
N ASP A 135 23.63 2.56 11.16
CA ASP A 135 24.48 3.40 12.02
C ASP A 135 24.93 4.68 11.29
#